data_AF-I2H6D5-F1
#
_entry.id   AF-I2H6D5-F1
#
_cell.length_a   1.000
_cell.length_b   1.000
_cell.length_c   1.000
_cell.angle_alpha   90.00
_cell.angle_beta   90.00
_cell.angle_gamma   90.00
#
_symmetry.space_group_name_H-M   'P 1'
#
loop_
_entity.id
_entity.type
_entity.pdbx_description
1 polymer ?
#
loop_
_entity_poly.entity_id
_entity_poly.type
_entity_poly.pdbx_seq_one_letter_code
_entity_poly.pdbx_strand_id
1 'polypeptide(L)'
;MFKPTHINYSVLSKRTKRVTVQLLRDFPNFQFYEGQVIKVKPSVMINYLHRGNGARYILKDSDIDTSLLKYSQDQENLRQLAKQKSIEQEQRSIMMQQQDELKKVQMAKEKSKILTRRIGLKDVSIPGLNI
;
A
#
# COMPACT_ATOMS: atom_id res chain seq x y z
N MET A 1 -27.30 30.17 5.24
CA MET A 1 -26.81 29.35 6.36
C MET A 1 -27.73 28.14 6.51
N PHE A 2 -27.23 26.90 6.42
CA PHE A 2 -28.07 25.71 6.59
C PHE A 2 -28.56 25.63 8.04
N LYS A 3 -29.89 25.58 8.25
CA LYS A 3 -30.47 25.39 9.59
C LYS A 3 -30.18 23.95 10.05
N PRO A 4 -29.75 23.72 11.30
CA PRO A 4 -29.56 22.38 11.81
C PRO A 4 -30.92 21.67 11.91
N THR A 5 -31.24 20.86 10.90
CA THR A 5 -32.38 19.95 10.96
C THR A 5 -31.90 18.66 11.61
N HIS A 6 -32.44 18.33 12.79
CA HIS A 6 -32.23 17.03 13.44
C HIS A 6 -32.96 15.92 12.67
N ILE A 7 -32.41 15.52 11.53
CA ILE A 7 -32.93 14.40 10.75
C ILE A 7 -32.30 13.12 11.28
N ASN A 8 -33.10 12.32 11.99
CA ASN A 8 -32.69 10.97 12.38
C ASN A 8 -32.79 10.04 11.18
N TYR A 9 -31.64 9.67 10.62
CA TYR A 9 -31.59 8.71 9.52
C TYR A 9 -31.86 7.28 9.99
N SER A 10 -32.70 6.56 9.25
CA SER A 10 -32.80 5.11 9.34
C SER A 10 -31.46 4.44 9.01
N VAL A 11 -31.26 3.20 9.47
CA VAL A 11 -30.03 2.42 9.22
C VAL A 11 -29.74 2.32 7.71
N LEU A 12 -30.77 2.04 6.92
CA LEU A 12 -30.66 2.00 5.46
C LEU A 12 -30.19 3.34 4.90
N SER A 13 -30.80 4.45 5.34
CA SER A 13 -30.44 5.80 4.88
C SER A 13 -28.99 6.16 5.23
N LYS A 14 -28.49 5.80 6.42
CA LYS A 14 -27.07 6.02 6.80
C LYS A 14 -26.10 5.28 5.89
N ARG A 15 -26.50 4.13 5.33
CA ARG A 15 -25.67 3.31 4.43
C ARG A 15 -25.64 3.89 3.02
N THR A 16 -26.80 4.21 2.47
CA THR A 16 -26.99 4.54 1.04
C THR A 16 -26.90 6.03 0.72
N LYS A 17 -27.33 6.93 1.61
CA LYS A 17 -27.39 8.37 1.31
C LYS A 17 -25.99 8.96 1.24
N ARG A 18 -25.63 9.48 0.07
CA ARG A 18 -24.34 10.13 -0.21
C ARG A 18 -24.55 11.44 -0.95
N VAL A 19 -23.53 12.30 -0.89
CA VAL A 19 -23.47 13.57 -1.61
C VAL A 19 -22.13 13.63 -2.33
N THR A 20 -22.16 14.07 -3.58
CA THR A 20 -21.01 14.31 -4.45
C THR A 20 -20.36 15.65 -4.09
N VAL A 21 -19.06 15.61 -3.82
CA VAL A 21 -18.28 16.78 -3.42
C VAL A 21 -16.91 16.75 -4.09
N GLN A 22 -16.37 17.93 -4.38
CA GLN A 22 -14.98 18.10 -4.79
C GLN A 22 -14.18 18.62 -3.59
N LEU A 23 -13.05 17.98 -3.32
CA LEU A 23 -12.15 18.41 -2.25
C LEU A 23 -11.25 19.53 -2.75
N LEU A 24 -11.09 20.56 -1.92
CA LEU A 24 -10.23 21.71 -2.18
C LEU A 24 -9.00 21.73 -1.27
N ARG A 25 -8.90 20.75 -0.37
CA ARG A 25 -7.80 20.56 0.59
C ARG A 25 -7.63 19.08 0.88
N ASP A 26 -6.44 18.73 1.36
CA ASP A 26 -6.16 17.40 1.91
C ASP A 26 -6.82 17.19 3.27
N PHE A 27 -7.36 15.98 3.49
CA PHE A 27 -7.92 15.55 4.77
C PHE A 27 -7.32 14.18 5.17
N PRO A 28 -6.18 14.18 5.88
CA PRO A 28 -5.44 12.95 6.23
C PRO A 28 -6.26 11.94 7.01
N ASN A 29 -7.10 12.41 7.96
CA ASN A 29 -7.93 11.56 8.81
C ASN A 29 -8.92 10.69 8.03
N PHE A 30 -9.32 11.13 6.84
CA PHE A 30 -10.25 10.41 5.98
C PHE A 30 -9.57 9.78 4.75
N GLN A 31 -8.25 9.92 4.62
CA GLN A 31 -7.47 9.50 3.44
C GLN A 31 -7.99 10.13 2.14
N PHE A 32 -8.41 11.38 2.24
CA PHE A 32 -9.01 12.18 1.19
C PHE A 32 -8.02 13.24 0.74
N TYR A 33 -7.87 13.41 -0.57
CA TYR A 33 -6.84 14.28 -1.14
C TYR A 33 -7.44 15.41 -1.95
N GLU A 34 -6.70 16.51 -2.03
CA GLU A 34 -7.08 17.70 -2.77
C GLU A 34 -7.38 17.38 -4.23
N GLY A 35 -8.47 17.97 -4.75
CA GLY A 35 -8.93 17.82 -6.12
C GLY A 35 -9.81 16.62 -6.40
N GLN A 36 -9.88 15.66 -5.49
CA GLN A 36 -10.66 14.45 -5.68
C GLN A 36 -12.17 14.73 -5.68
N VAL A 37 -12.91 14.04 -6.54
CA VAL A 37 -14.38 14.05 -6.57
C VAL A 37 -14.89 12.77 -5.91
N ILE A 38 -15.57 12.90 -4.78
CA ILE A 38 -15.96 11.75 -3.94
C ILE A 38 -17.42 11.82 -3.49
N LYS A 39 -17.99 10.65 -3.16
CA LYS A 39 -19.34 10.47 -2.60
C LYS A 39 -19.28 10.26 -1.09
N VAL A 40 -19.51 11.31 -0.31
CA VAL A 40 -19.42 11.29 1.16
C VAL A 40 -20.78 11.28 1.84
N LYS A 41 -20.81 10.98 3.15
CA LYS A 41 -22.01 11.15 3.97
C LYS A 41 -22.30 12.64 4.17
N PRO A 42 -23.58 13.09 4.17
CA PRO A 42 -23.93 14.49 4.42
C PRO A 42 -23.36 15.05 5.74
N SER A 43 -23.39 14.25 6.82
CA SER A 43 -22.85 14.65 8.12
C SER A 43 -21.34 14.90 8.08
N VAL A 44 -20.59 14.06 7.35
CA VAL A 44 -19.14 14.23 7.16
C VAL A 44 -18.87 15.52 6.38
N MET A 45 -19.63 15.76 5.31
CA MET A 45 -19.49 16.98 4.51
C MET A 45 -19.71 18.25 5.33
N ILE A 46 -20.85 18.35 6.04
CA ILE A 46 -21.22 19.57 6.77
C ILE A 46 -20.27 19.82 7.95
N ASN A 47 -19.96 18.78 8.71
CA ASN A 47 -19.23 18.95 9.98
C ASN A 47 -17.72 19.04 9.80
N TYR A 48 -17.16 18.44 8.74
CA TYR A 48 -15.70 18.35 8.59
C TYR A 48 -15.22 18.97 7.27
N LEU A 49 -15.70 18.48 6.13
CA LEU A 49 -15.08 18.80 4.84
C LEU A 49 -15.39 20.24 4.37
N HIS A 50 -16.63 20.71 4.56
CA HIS A 50 -17.04 22.03 4.10
C HIS A 50 -16.49 23.17 4.96
N ARG A 51 -15.98 22.89 6.17
CA ARG A 51 -15.46 23.92 7.07
C ARG A 51 -14.23 24.59 6.44
N GLY A 52 -14.19 25.92 6.50
CA GLY A 52 -13.07 26.69 5.96
C GLY A 52 -12.86 26.51 4.45
N ASN A 53 -13.93 26.26 3.69
CA ASN A 53 -13.88 26.03 2.23
C ASN A 53 -13.00 24.83 1.84
N GLY A 54 -12.91 23.80 2.68
CA GLY A 54 -12.12 22.60 2.38
C GLY A 54 -12.73 21.69 1.32
N ALA A 55 -14.02 21.82 1.02
CA ALA A 55 -14.70 21.08 -0.03
C ALA A 55 -15.90 21.85 -0.58
N ARG A 56 -16.28 21.54 -1.82
CA ARG A 56 -17.40 22.13 -2.55
C ARG A 56 -18.42 21.07 -2.94
N TYR A 57 -19.70 21.39 -2.82
CA TYR A 57 -20.78 20.53 -3.33
C TYR A 57 -20.81 20.52 -4.86
N ILE A 58 -21.00 19.35 -5.44
CA ILE A 58 -21.24 19.18 -6.88
C ILE A 58 -22.71 18.81 -7.06
N LEU A 59 -23.48 19.73 -7.65
CA LEU A 59 -24.89 19.52 -7.98
C LEU A 59 -25.04 19.07 -9.43
N LYS A 60 -24.20 19.60 -10.32
CA LYS A 60 -24.11 19.25 -11.74
C LYS A 60 -22.66 18.95 -12.10
N ASP A 61 -22.45 18.12 -13.12
CA ASP A 61 -21.10 17.77 -13.57
C ASP A 61 -20.32 18.99 -14.09
N SER A 62 -21.02 20.04 -14.54
CA SER A 62 -20.44 21.32 -14.93
C SER A 62 -19.77 22.08 -13.78
N ASP A 63 -20.09 21.76 -12.52
CA ASP A 63 -19.55 22.44 -11.35
C ASP A 63 -18.16 21.91 -10.96
N ILE A 64 -17.70 20.84 -11.62
CA ILE A 64 -16.42 20.18 -11.33
C ILE A 64 -15.28 21.01 -11.91
N ASP A 65 -14.32 21.36 -11.07
CA ASP A 65 -13.06 21.92 -11.52
C ASP A 65 -12.21 20.82 -12.16
N THR A 66 -12.20 20.81 -13.49
CA THR A 66 -11.47 19.82 -14.28
C THR A 66 -9.95 19.93 -14.14
N SER A 67 -9.43 21.12 -13.83
CA SER A 67 -7.99 21.33 -13.66
C SER A 67 -7.50 20.66 -12.38
N LEU A 68 -8.24 20.86 -11.29
CA LEU A 68 -7.95 20.28 -9.99
C LEU A 68 -8.20 18.76 -9.98
N LEU A 69 -9.21 18.30 -10.72
CA LEU A 69 -9.47 16.87 -10.91
C LEU A 69 -8.30 16.17 -11.61
N LYS A 70 -7.75 16.75 -12.69
CA LYS A 70 -6.59 16.20 -13.39
C LYS A 70 -5.37 16.13 -12.47
N TYR A 71 -5.11 17.21 -11.72
CA TYR A 71 -4.04 17.22 -10.73
C TYR A 71 -4.18 16.06 -9.71
N SER A 72 -5.39 15.83 -9.19
CA SER A 72 -5.64 14.72 -8.27
C SER A 72 -5.39 13.35 -8.92
N GLN A 73 -5.79 13.16 -10.19
CA GLN A 73 -5.59 11.91 -10.91
C GLN A 73 -4.10 11.63 -11.13
N ASP A 74 -3.32 12.65 -11.51
CA ASP A 74 -1.88 12.51 -11.69
C ASP A 74 -1.18 12.11 -10.37
N GLN A 75 -1.58 12.73 -9.25
CA GLN A 75 -1.08 12.39 -7.92
C GLN A 75 -1.47 10.95 -7.51
N GLU A 76 -2.69 10.50 -7.80
CA GLU A 76 -3.09 9.12 -7.54
C GLU A 76 -2.27 8.13 -8.37
N ASN A 77 -2.03 8.42 -9.65
CA ASN A 77 -1.20 7.58 -10.52
C ASN A 77 0.23 7.45 -9.98
N LEU A 78 0.84 8.56 -9.56
CA LEU A 78 2.17 8.55 -8.94
C LEU A 78 2.22 7.68 -7.67
N ARG A 79 1.19 7.77 -6.83
CA ARG A 79 1.09 6.95 -5.60
C ARG A 79 0.88 5.47 -5.89
N GLN A 80 0.09 5.15 -6.91
CA GLN A 80 -0.10 3.76 -7.34
C GLN A 80 1.20 3.16 -7.87
N LEU A 81 1.94 3.91 -8.70
CA LEU A 81 3.26 3.50 -9.19
C LEU A 81 4.26 3.30 -8.04
N ALA A 82 4.25 4.19 -7.04
CA ALA A 82 5.12 4.05 -5.87
C ALA A 82 4.78 2.78 -5.06
N LYS A 83 3.50 2.48 -4.86
CA LYS A 83 3.04 1.24 -4.18
C LYS A 83 3.42 -0.02 -4.96
N GLN A 84 3.33 0.00 -6.29
CA GLN A 84 3.76 -1.13 -7.12
C GLN A 84 5.26 -1.37 -6.97
N LYS A 85 6.08 -0.32 -7.04
CA LYS A 85 7.53 -0.42 -6.85
C LYS A 85 7.91 -0.95 -5.46
N SER A 86 7.22 -0.53 -4.39
CA SER A 86 7.50 -1.05 -3.05
C SER A 86 7.13 -2.52 -2.93
N ILE A 87 6.01 -2.95 -3.49
CA ILE A 87 5.59 -4.37 -3.51
C ILE A 87 6.60 -5.21 -4.31
N GLU A 88 7.07 -4.73 -5.47
CA GLU A 88 8.08 -5.44 -6.25
C GLU A 88 9.41 -5.56 -5.49
N GLN A 89 9.83 -4.52 -4.77
CA GLN A 89 11.05 -4.56 -3.95
C GLN A 89 10.92 -5.54 -2.79
N GLU A 90 9.78 -5.55 -2.10
CA GLU A 90 9.49 -6.52 -1.04
C GLU A 90 9.53 -7.95 -1.59
N GLN A 91 8.86 -8.21 -2.71
CA GLN A 91 8.88 -9.53 -3.36
C GLN A 91 10.30 -9.99 -3.75
N ARG A 92 11.11 -9.08 -4.30
CA ARG A 92 12.53 -9.37 -4.62
C ARG A 92 13.34 -9.69 -3.37
N SER A 93 13.14 -8.94 -2.29
CA SER A 93 13.83 -9.18 -1.02
C SER A 93 13.48 -10.54 -0.41
N ILE A 94 12.20 -10.94 -0.46
CA ILE A 94 11.72 -12.24 0.00
C ILE A 94 12.32 -13.37 -0.86
N MET A 95 12.35 -13.22 -2.18
CA MET A 95 12.96 -14.23 -3.08
C MET A 95 14.47 -14.39 -2.82
N MET A 96 15.21 -13.31 -2.59
CA MET A 96 16.64 -13.38 -2.24
C MET A 96 16.86 -14.11 -0.91
N GLN A 97 16.06 -13.79 0.12
CA GLN A 97 16.17 -14.46 1.43
C GLN A 97 15.90 -15.97 1.33
N GLN A 98 14.88 -16.37 0.56
CA GLN A 98 14.59 -17.79 0.32
C GLN A 98 15.72 -18.50 -0.43
N GLN A 99 16.34 -17.86 -1.41
CA GLN A 99 17.50 -18.42 -2.12
C GLN A 99 18.72 -18.59 -1.20
N ASP A 100 18.98 -17.63 -0.32
CA ASP A 100 20.09 -17.72 0.63
C ASP A 100 19.85 -18.78 1.71
N GLU A 101 18.61 -18.96 2.17
CA GLU A 101 18.24 -20.07 3.05
C GLU A 101 18.41 -21.44 2.37
N LEU A 102 17.94 -21.57 1.12
CA LEU A 102 18.13 -22.80 0.33
C LEU A 102 19.62 -23.14 0.15
N LYS A 103 20.47 -22.15 -0.16
CA LYS A 103 21.92 -22.33 -0.25
C LYS A 103 22.54 -22.77 1.07
N LYS A 104 22.14 -22.17 2.20
CA LYS A 104 22.62 -22.58 3.53
C LYS A 104 22.25 -24.03 3.87
N VAL A 105 21.02 -24.44 3.55
CA VAL A 105 20.57 -25.83 3.77
C VAL A 105 21.33 -26.82 2.87
N GLN A 106 21.60 -26.45 1.62
CA GLN A 106 22.41 -27.28 0.70
C GLN A 106 23.86 -27.43 1.19
N MET A 107 24.51 -26.32 1.57
CA MET A 107 25.87 -26.35 2.13
C MET A 107 25.96 -27.16 3.43
N ALA A 108 24.94 -27.10 4.28
CA ALA A 108 24.89 -27.91 5.50
C ALA A 108 24.75 -29.42 5.19
N LYS A 109 23.96 -29.79 4.17
CA LYS A 109 23.84 -31.18 3.69
C LYS A 109 25.11 -31.69 3.02
N GLU A 110 25.85 -30.85 2.31
CA GLU A 110 27.13 -31.25 1.72
C GLU A 110 28.21 -31.45 2.81
N LYS A 111 28.27 -30.56 3.80
CA LYS A 111 29.19 -30.72 4.95
C LYS A 111 28.93 -32.00 5.74
N SER A 112 27.68 -32.38 5.98
CA SER A 112 27.35 -33.62 6.69
C SER A 112 27.65 -34.88 5.85
N LYS A 113 27.56 -34.80 4.51
CA LYS A 113 28.02 -35.87 3.60
C LYS A 113 29.55 -36.06 3.62
N ILE A 114 30.32 -35.00 3.84
CA ILE A 114 31.79 -35.08 3.94
C ILE A 114 32.20 -35.73 5.26
N LEU A 115 31.53 -35.39 6.37
CA LEU A 115 31.86 -35.91 7.71
C LEU A 115 31.58 -37.41 7.88
N THR A 116 30.62 -37.96 7.12
CA THR A 116 30.27 -39.40 7.19
C THR A 116 31.14 -40.28 6.28
N ARG A 117 32.00 -39.71 5.44
CA ARG A 117 32.98 -40.49 4.68
C ARG A 117 34.06 -41.01 5.65
N ARG A 118 34.17 -42.34 5.75
CA ARG A 118 35.31 -42.97 6.44
C ARG A 118 36.55 -42.80 5.57
N ILE A 119 37.37 -41.80 5.88
CA ILE A 119 38.68 -41.59 5.25
C ILE A 119 39.64 -42.60 5.86
N GLY A 120 40.23 -43.47 5.03
CA GLY A 120 41.21 -44.46 5.48
C GLY A 120 42.64 -43.93 5.38
N LEU A 121 43.58 -44.59 6.06
CA LEU A 121 45.02 -44.27 5.98
C LEU A 121 45.60 -44.36 4.54
N LYS A 122 44.89 -45.02 3.61
CA LYS A 122 45.24 -45.13 2.19
C LYS A 122 44.90 -43.88 1.37
N ASP A 123 43.99 -43.04 1.86
CA ASP A 123 43.48 -41.87 1.13
C ASP A 123 44.25 -40.58 1.48
N VAL A 124 45.14 -40.63 2.49
CA VAL A 124 45.93 -39.49 2.97
C VAL A 124 47.39 -39.70 2.58
N SER A 125 47.86 -39.00 1.55
CA SER A 125 49.28 -38.97 1.18
C SER A 125 50.01 -37.93 2.04
N ILE A 126 50.90 -38.38 2.92
CA ILE A 126 51.74 -37.51 3.75
C ILE A 126 53.08 -37.30 3.00
N PRO A 127 53.36 -36.10 2.47
CA PRO A 127 54.59 -35.86 1.70
C PRO A 127 55.82 -36.06 2.60
N GLY A 128 56.70 -36.98 2.20
CA GLY A 128 57.95 -37.31 2.92
C GLY A 128 57.91 -38.60 3.75
N LEU A 129 56.73 -39.22 3.89
CA LEU A 129 56.57 -40.55 4.49
C LEU A 129 56.13 -41.53 3.39
N ASN A 130 57.11 -42.14 2.71
CA ASN A 130 56.85 -43.29 1.84
C ASN A 130 56.80 -44.54 2.71
N ILE A 131 55.59 -45.05 2.96
CA ILE A 131 55.34 -46.43 3.41
C ILE A 131 54.71 -47.17 2.23
#